data_AF-G7WGU6-F1
#
_entry.id   AF-G7WGU6-F1
#
_cell.length_a   1.000
_cell.length_b   1.000
_cell.length_c   1.000
_cell.angle_alpha   90.00
_cell.angle_beta   90.00
_cell.angle_gamma   90.00
#
_symmetry.space_group_name_H-M   'P 1'
#
loop_
_entity.id
_entity.type
_entity.pdbx_description
1 polymer ?
#
loop_
_entity_poly.entity_id
_entity_poly.type
_entity_poly.pdbx_seq_one_letter_code
_entity_poly.pdbx_strand_id
1 'polypeptide(L)'
;MNFAFWRYQLILCLLLIFWGGFFDSSGILNQLALNFAIFYPLGFLVGYRRKYEDPRTAYIAAFLFNLFSYLMAYVVEFPIESWLIVVLDFASLIVYLQVGMYFGHRAQSRE
;
A
#
# COMPACT_ATOMS: atom_id res chain seq x y z
N MET A 1 -15.30 -15.77 -0.75
CA MET A 1 -14.09 -15.01 -0.40
C MET A 1 -13.70 -14.15 -1.59
N ASN A 2 -13.52 -12.83 -1.43
CA ASN A 2 -13.37 -11.91 -2.57
C ASN A 2 -12.01 -12.13 -3.26
N PHE A 3 -11.98 -12.63 -4.49
CA PHE A 3 -10.75 -12.89 -5.25
C PHE A 3 -9.90 -11.61 -5.42
N ALA A 4 -10.55 -10.45 -5.56
CA ALA A 4 -9.86 -9.17 -5.69
C ALA A 4 -9.02 -8.83 -4.45
N PHE A 5 -9.51 -9.18 -3.25
CA PHE A 5 -8.78 -8.96 -1.99
C PHE A 5 -7.45 -9.70 -1.98
N TRP A 6 -7.46 -11.00 -2.29
CA TRP A 6 -6.24 -11.81 -2.30
C TRP A 6 -5.27 -11.40 -3.40
N ARG A 7 -5.79 -10.98 -4.55
CA ARG A 7 -4.96 -10.39 -5.62
C ARG A 7 -4.24 -9.14 -5.11
N TYR A 8 -4.94 -8.24 -4.41
CA TYR A 8 -4.32 -7.02 -3.87
C TYR A 8 -3.31 -7.34 -2.76
N GLN A 9 -3.60 -8.30 -1.88
CA GLN A 9 -2.63 -8.75 -0.88
C GLN A 9 -1.37 -9.34 -1.53
N LEU A 10 -1.53 -10.18 -2.55
CA LEU A 10 -0.40 -10.74 -3.28
C LEU A 10 0.46 -9.63 -3.92
N ILE A 11 -0.17 -8.65 -4.56
CA ILE A 11 0.53 -7.49 -5.15
C ILE A 11 1.31 -6.72 -4.06
N LEU A 12 0.67 -6.43 -2.92
CA LEU A 12 1.31 -5.72 -1.82
C LEU A 12 2.52 -6.47 -1.27
N CYS A 13 2.40 -7.78 -1.05
CA CYS A 13 3.52 -8.61 -0.61
C CYS A 13 4.68 -8.60 -1.62
N LEU A 14 4.38 -8.72 -2.92
CA LEU A 14 5.40 -8.66 -3.97
C LEU A 14 6.09 -7.29 -4.01
N LEU A 15 5.33 -6.21 -3.89
CA LEU A 15 5.89 -4.84 -3.86
C LEU A 15 6.75 -4.63 -2.63
N LEU A 16 6.35 -5.12 -1.45
CA LEU A 16 7.16 -5.03 -0.24
C LEU A 16 8.45 -5.86 -0.35
N ILE A 17 8.41 -7.06 -0.91
CA ILE A 17 9.64 -7.86 -1.14
C ILE A 17 10.57 -7.14 -2.13
N PHE A 18 10.01 -6.57 -3.19
CA PHE A 18 10.78 -5.88 -4.22
C PHE A 18 11.41 -4.58 -3.68
N TRP A 19 10.65 -3.75 -2.98
CA TRP A 19 11.09 -2.42 -2.52
C TRP A 19 11.71 -2.41 -1.12
N GLY A 20 11.35 -3.36 -0.26
CA GLY A 20 11.73 -3.35 1.16
C GLY A 20 13.25 -3.37 1.38
N GLY A 21 14.01 -3.98 0.48
CA GLY A 21 15.48 -3.96 0.54
C GLY A 21 16.12 -2.64 0.09
N PHE A 22 15.39 -1.77 -0.60
CA PHE A 22 15.89 -0.46 -1.05
C PHE A 22 15.64 0.66 -0.03
N PHE A 23 14.63 0.49 0.82
CA PHE A 23 14.23 1.47 1.82
C PHE A 23 14.47 0.91 3.23
N ASP A 24 15.70 0.51 3.53
CA ASP A 24 16.11 -0.11 4.81
C ASP A 24 16.52 0.89 5.91
N SER A 25 16.76 2.14 5.54
CA SER A 25 17.19 3.20 6.47
C SER A 25 16.07 3.69 7.40
N SER A 26 16.45 4.13 8.60
CA SER A 26 15.53 4.86 9.47
C SER A 26 15.25 6.26 8.95
N GLY A 27 13.98 6.69 9.05
CA GLY A 27 13.59 8.07 8.80
C GLY A 27 12.26 8.24 8.06
N ILE A 28 11.62 9.38 8.35
CA ILE A 28 10.28 9.73 7.84
C ILE A 28 10.22 9.72 6.31
N LEU A 29 11.24 10.27 5.64
CA LEU A 29 11.27 10.34 4.17
C LEU A 29 11.39 8.96 3.53
N ASN A 30 12.21 8.08 4.11
CA ASN A 30 12.41 6.72 3.61
C ASN A 30 11.10 5.92 3.73
N GLN A 31 10.40 6.10 4.84
CA GLN A 31 9.11 5.46 5.07
C GLN A 31 8.00 5.97 4.15
N LEU A 32 7.91 7.29 3.94
CA LEU A 32 6.98 7.86 2.97
C LEU A 32 7.28 7.37 1.55
N ALA A 33 8.57 7.25 1.20
CA ALA A 33 8.99 6.72 -0.09
C ALA A 33 8.63 5.24 -0.26
N LEU A 34 8.82 4.41 0.77
CA LEU A 34 8.41 3.01 0.77
C LEU A 34 6.88 2.87 0.60
N ASN A 35 6.10 3.66 1.35
CA ASN A 35 4.64 3.68 1.19
C ASN A 35 4.20 4.12 -0.18
N PHE A 36 4.85 5.12 -0.75
CA PHE A 36 4.59 5.51 -2.12
C PHE A 36 4.87 4.33 -3.06
N ALA A 37 6.05 3.71 -2.95
CA ALA A 37 6.45 2.59 -3.80
C ALA A 37 5.54 1.36 -3.70
N ILE A 38 4.84 1.17 -2.58
CA ILE A 38 3.89 0.06 -2.38
C ILE A 38 2.46 0.46 -2.76
N PHE A 39 1.93 1.53 -2.17
CA PHE A 39 0.50 1.85 -2.27
C PHE A 39 0.14 2.59 -3.55
N TYR A 40 1.04 3.41 -4.11
CA TYR A 40 0.76 4.08 -5.39
C TYR A 40 0.60 3.07 -6.55
N PRO A 41 1.51 2.09 -6.76
CA PRO A 41 1.34 1.09 -7.82
C PRO A 41 0.09 0.22 -7.62
N LEU A 42 -0.21 -0.19 -6.39
CA LEU A 42 -1.46 -0.89 -6.11
C LEU A 42 -2.66 -0.03 -6.53
N GLY A 43 -2.69 1.24 -6.10
CA GLY A 43 -3.76 2.17 -6.46
C GLY A 43 -3.89 2.31 -7.96
N PHE A 44 -2.76 2.47 -8.67
CA PHE A 44 -2.71 2.54 -10.12
C PHE A 44 -3.34 1.32 -10.79
N LEU A 45 -2.95 0.11 -10.38
CA LEU A 45 -3.53 -1.14 -10.89
C LEU A 45 -5.02 -1.27 -10.57
N VAL A 46 -5.43 -0.85 -9.37
CA VAL A 46 -6.84 -0.80 -8.97
C VAL A 46 -7.62 0.20 -9.84
N GLY A 47 -6.95 1.19 -10.44
CA GLY A 47 -7.55 2.08 -11.42
C GLY A 47 -7.98 1.40 -12.72
N TYR A 48 -7.40 0.24 -13.06
CA TYR A 48 -7.77 -0.59 -14.22
C TYR A 48 -8.79 -1.69 -13.87
N ARG A 49 -9.32 -1.68 -12.64
CA ARG A 49 -10.26 -2.72 -12.20
C ARG A 49 -11.50 -2.79 -13.08
N ARG A 50 -12.17 -3.95 -13.05
CA ARG A 50 -13.47 -4.09 -13.71
C ARG A 50 -14.52 -3.27 -12.96
N LYS A 51 -15.50 -2.69 -13.68
CA LYS A 51 -16.53 -1.79 -13.11
C LYS A 51 -17.33 -2.39 -11.94
N TYR A 52 -17.44 -3.71 -11.86
CA TYR A 52 -18.15 -4.42 -10.80
C TYR A 52 -17.30 -4.75 -9.57
N GLU A 53 -15.98 -4.52 -9.61
CA GLU A 53 -15.12 -4.68 -8.45
C GLU A 53 -15.21 -3.46 -7.54
N ASP A 54 -15.52 -3.68 -6.26
CA ASP A 54 -15.64 -2.60 -5.27
C ASP A 54 -14.25 -2.02 -4.93
N PRO A 55 -13.99 -0.71 -5.17
CA PRO A 55 -12.76 -0.02 -4.76
C PRO A 55 -12.40 -0.23 -3.28
N ARG A 56 -13.41 -0.33 -2.41
CA ARG A 56 -13.21 -0.46 -0.96
C ARG A 56 -12.39 -1.69 -0.61
N THR A 57 -12.42 -2.72 -1.44
CA THR A 57 -11.61 -3.93 -1.28
C THR A 57 -10.11 -3.62 -1.28
N ALA A 58 -9.66 -2.66 -2.11
CA ALA A 58 -8.26 -2.26 -2.16
C ALA A 58 -7.83 -1.53 -0.88
N TYR A 59 -8.70 -0.65 -0.35
CA TYR A 59 -8.45 0.01 0.92
C TYR A 59 -8.36 -0.95 2.08
N ILE A 60 -9.29 -1.92 2.17
CA ILE A 60 -9.28 -2.94 3.22
C ILE A 60 -8.03 -3.80 3.10
N ALA A 61 -7.64 -4.20 1.89
CA ALA A 61 -6.41 -4.96 1.66
C ALA A 61 -5.17 -4.18 2.08
N ALA A 62 -5.01 -2.93 1.62
CA ALA A 62 -3.90 -2.07 1.98
C ALA A 62 -3.84 -1.81 3.50
N PHE A 63 -4.98 -1.51 4.13
CA PHE A 63 -5.05 -1.27 5.57
C PHE A 63 -4.63 -2.49 6.38
N LEU A 64 -5.17 -3.67 6.06
CA LEU A 64 -4.82 -4.91 6.75
C LEU A 64 -3.36 -5.29 6.51
N PHE A 65 -2.87 -5.10 5.28
CA PHE A 65 -1.46 -5.31 4.96
C PHE A 65 -0.57 -4.45 5.86
N ASN A 66 -0.84 -3.14 5.91
CA ASN A 66 -0.06 -2.21 6.70
C ASN A 66 -0.12 -2.51 8.20
N LEU A 67 -1.31 -2.84 8.71
CA LEU A 67 -1.49 -3.28 10.09
C LEU A 67 -0.68 -4.54 10.41
N PHE A 68 -0.71 -5.54 9.52
CA PHE A 68 0.08 -6.76 9.69
C PHE A 68 1.59 -6.47 9.63
N SER A 69 2.05 -5.53 8.80
CA SER A 69 3.45 -5.11 8.77
C SER A 69 3.92 -4.59 10.14
N TYR A 70 3.11 -3.75 10.80
CA TYR A 70 3.44 -3.28 12.16
C TYR A 70 3.32 -4.36 13.22
N LEU A 71 2.32 -5.24 13.14
CA LEU A 71 2.20 -6.37 14.05
C LEU A 71 3.43 -7.29 13.92
N MET A 72 3.89 -7.54 12.71
CA MET A 72 5.11 -8.32 12.47
C MET A 72 6.34 -7.61 13.01
N ALA A 73 6.48 -6.30 12.76
CA ALA A 73 7.57 -5.50 13.33
C ALA A 73 7.59 -5.59 14.86
N TYR A 74 6.43 -5.52 15.51
CA TYR A 74 6.30 -5.70 16.95
C TYR A 74 6.70 -7.10 17.42
N VAL A 75 6.24 -8.16 16.73
CA VAL A 75 6.54 -9.56 17.07
C VAL A 75 8.03 -9.90 16.93
N VAL A 76 8.70 -9.33 15.93
CA VAL A 76 10.14 -9.57 15.70
C VAL A 76 11.04 -8.53 16.39
N GLU A 77 10.47 -7.74 17.30
CA GLU A 77 11.16 -6.69 18.06
C GLU A 77 11.90 -5.67 17.18
N PHE A 78 11.40 -5.42 15.97
CA PHE A 78 11.93 -4.39 15.09
C PHE A 78 11.60 -3.01 15.67
N PRO A 79 12.59 -2.10 15.79
CA PRO A 79 12.40 -0.82 16.46
C PRO A 79 11.43 0.08 15.68
N ILE A 80 10.32 0.46 16.31
CA ILE A 80 9.41 1.50 15.80
C ILE A 80 9.86 2.83 16.40
N GLU A 81 10.45 3.70 15.58
CA GLU A 81 11.06 4.95 16.06
C GLU A 81 10.05 5.91 16.70
N SER A 82 8.82 5.97 16.18
CA SER A 82 7.79 6.89 16.65
C SER A 82 6.38 6.47 16.26
N TRP A 83 5.42 6.64 17.16
CA TRP A 83 3.99 6.47 16.85
C TRP A 83 3.46 7.51 15.85
N LEU A 84 4.08 8.69 15.79
CA LEU A 84 3.73 9.71 14.80
C LEU A 84 4.01 9.21 13.38
N ILE A 85 5.09 8.45 13.21
CA ILE A 85 5.45 7.83 11.95
C ILE A 85 4.39 6.80 11.54
N VAL A 86 3.95 5.94 12.47
CA VAL A 86 2.85 4.99 12.23
C VAL A 86 1.58 5.70 11.75
N VAL A 87 1.20 6.81 12.40
CA VAL A 87 0.01 7.58 11.98
C VAL A 87 0.18 8.18 10.58
N LEU A 88 1.35 8.77 10.29
CA LEU A 88 1.65 9.29 8.95
C LEU A 88 1.63 8.20 7.89
N ASP A 89 2.07 7.00 8.25
CA ASP A 89 2.07 5.82 7.40
C ASP A 89 0.65 5.46 6.93
N PHE A 90 -0.27 5.29 7.88
CA PHE A 90 -1.69 5.01 7.58
C PHE A 90 -2.37 6.17 6.84
N ALA A 91 -2.03 7.42 7.15
CA ALA A 91 -2.57 8.56 6.42
C ALA A 91 -2.07 8.58 4.96
N SER A 92 -0.76 8.35 4.77
CA SER A 92 -0.13 8.35 3.44
C SER A 92 -0.62 7.21 2.57
N LEU A 93 -0.95 6.05 3.15
CA LEU A 93 -1.60 4.93 2.46
C LEU A 93 -2.88 5.38 1.75
N ILE A 94 -3.77 6.09 2.44
CA ILE A 94 -5.05 6.55 1.87
C ILE A 94 -4.78 7.48 0.70
N VAL A 95 -3.85 8.42 0.88
CA VAL A 95 -3.48 9.42 -0.13
C VAL A 95 -2.87 8.75 -1.35
N TYR A 96 -1.84 7.91 -1.19
CA TYR A 96 -1.15 7.28 -2.31
C TYR A 96 -2.02 6.29 -3.07
N LEU A 97 -2.86 5.52 -2.37
CA LEU A 97 -3.80 4.61 -3.03
C LEU A 97 -4.82 5.40 -3.86
N GLN A 98 -5.37 6.50 -3.33
CA GLN A 98 -6.31 7.36 -4.03
C GLN A 98 -5.68 8.02 -5.27
N VAL A 99 -4.46 8.55 -5.11
CA VAL A 99 -3.71 9.16 -6.22
C VAL A 99 -3.42 8.15 -7.31
N GLY A 100 -2.94 6.95 -6.95
CA GLY A 100 -2.72 5.86 -7.89
C GLY A 100 -3.99 5.51 -8.66
N MET A 101 -5.10 5.31 -7.95
CA MET A 101 -6.39 4.97 -8.58
C MET A 101 -6.86 6.03 -9.57
N TYR A 102 -6.70 7.31 -9.24
CA TYR A 102 -7.05 8.41 -10.13
C TYR A 102 -6.25 8.36 -11.44
N PHE A 103 -4.93 8.17 -11.35
CA PHE A 103 -4.08 8.07 -12.54
C PHE A 103 -4.36 6.79 -13.34
N GLY A 104 -4.63 5.65 -12.69
CA GLY A 104 -4.99 4.42 -13.37
C GLY A 104 -6.31 4.52 -14.14
N HIS A 105 -7.36 5.11 -13.55
CA HIS A 105 -8.63 5.35 -14.26
C HIS A 105 -8.44 6.28 -15.46
N ARG A 106 -7.64 7.34 -15.29
CA ARG A 106 -7.34 8.27 -16.38
C ARG A 106 -6.60 7.59 -17.52
N ALA A 107 -5.65 6.71 -17.20
CA ALA A 107 -4.91 5.98 -18.21
C ALA A 107 -5.82 4.98 -18.95
N GLN A 108 -6.68 4.24 -18.24
CA GLN A 108 -7.68 3.35 -18.85
C GLN A 108 -8.66 4.08 -19.77
N SER A 109 -9.10 5.31 -19.43
CA SER A 109 -10.05 6.07 -20.27
C SER A 109 -9.48 6.59 -21.60
N ARG A 110 -8.15 6.50 -21.78
CA ARG A 110 -7.44 6.95 -22.98
C ARG A 110 -7.14 5.82 -23.96
N GLU A 111 -7.40 4.58 -23.58
CA GLU A 111 -7.37 3.37 -24.43
C GLU A 111 -8.78 3.04 -24.92
#